data_AF-A0A968MTV2-F1
#
_entry.id   AF-A0A968MTV2-F1
#
_cell.length_a   1.000
_cell.length_b   1.000
_cell.length_c   1.000
_cell.angle_alpha   90.00
_cell.angle_beta   90.00
_cell.angle_gamma   90.00
#
_symmetry.space_group_name_H-M   'P 1'
#
loop_
_entity.id
_entity.type
_entity.pdbx_description
1 polymer ?
#
loop_
_entity_poly.entity_id
_entity_poly.type
_entity_poly.pdbx_seq_one_letter_code
_entity_poly.pdbx_strand_id
1 'polypeptide(L)'
;MSEQISRNDDYEVTNTSTEDFVVRLNQGWIISRIMYYIPAEAPFADGETVNDALSATLLPRFLNPEKTVVGGKEYFERFTGFTLLSSTSMGASLLGEGYANYGYYGAIIFMFFIGIFFRLALNIIYRIADKYPTLILWLPLIFLQVVKAESDLIRVLNHLVKASLLVFLIYWFCYKVMRWRI
;
A
#
# COMPACT_ATOMS: atom_id res chain seq x y z
N MET A 1 32.05 -13.07 -44.04
CA MET A 1 31.91 -13.79 -42.76
C MET A 1 32.02 -12.79 -41.61
N SER A 2 31.05 -11.88 -41.52
CA SER A 2 31.07 -10.75 -40.58
C SER A 2 29.64 -10.27 -40.24
N GLU A 3 28.63 -11.09 -40.53
CA GLU A 3 27.21 -10.73 -40.41
C GLU A 3 26.46 -11.66 -39.44
N GLN A 4 27.19 -12.30 -38.51
CA GLN A 4 26.60 -13.11 -37.43
C GLN A 4 27.00 -12.68 -36.02
N ILE A 5 27.83 -11.65 -35.84
CA ILE A 5 28.27 -11.21 -34.51
C ILE A 5 27.45 -10.03 -33.97
N SER A 6 26.79 -9.24 -34.81
CA SER A 6 25.98 -8.09 -34.37
C SER A 6 24.57 -8.45 -33.89
N ARG A 7 24.15 -9.72 -33.99
CA ARG A 7 22.75 -10.13 -33.73
C ARG A 7 22.56 -10.87 -32.41
N ASN A 8 23.53 -10.81 -31.49
CA ASN A 8 23.43 -11.41 -30.16
C ASN A 8 23.38 -10.38 -29.02
N ASP A 9 23.92 -9.17 -29.22
CA ASP A 9 23.96 -8.15 -28.16
C ASP A 9 22.58 -7.48 -27.92
N ASP A 10 21.72 -7.41 -28.94
CA ASP A 10 20.37 -6.85 -28.82
C ASP A 10 19.38 -7.80 -28.10
N TYR A 11 19.67 -9.11 -28.07
CA TYR A 11 18.83 -10.10 -27.39
C TYR A 11 19.14 -10.22 -25.89
N GLU A 12 20.37 -9.94 -25.44
CA GLU A 12 20.71 -9.96 -24.01
C GLU A 12 20.27 -8.69 -23.28
N VAL A 13 20.35 -7.52 -23.92
CA VAL A 13 20.00 -6.23 -23.28
C VAL A 13 18.48 -6.05 -23.08
N THR A 14 17.66 -6.67 -23.93
CA THR A 14 16.19 -6.57 -23.85
C THR A 14 15.61 -7.43 -22.71
N ASN A 15 16.28 -8.52 -22.35
CA ASN A 15 15.85 -9.39 -21.27
C ASN A 15 16.10 -8.77 -19.89
N THR A 16 17.23 -8.10 -19.67
CA THR A 16 17.54 -7.50 -18.35
C THR A 16 16.52 -6.43 -17.93
N SER A 17 16.13 -5.52 -18.84
CA SER A 17 15.16 -4.48 -18.50
C SER A 17 13.74 -5.00 -18.26
N THR A 18 13.35 -6.05 -18.99
CA THR A 18 12.03 -6.66 -18.89
C THR A 18 11.96 -7.59 -17.68
N GLU A 19 13.02 -8.34 -17.42
CA GLU A 19 13.16 -9.18 -16.23
C GLU A 19 13.24 -8.32 -14.96
N ASP A 20 14.01 -7.24 -14.93
CA ASP A 20 14.04 -6.29 -13.82
C ASP A 20 12.68 -5.62 -13.59
N PHE A 21 11.92 -5.38 -14.66
CA PHE A 21 10.54 -4.88 -14.58
C PHE A 21 9.56 -5.94 -14.04
N VAL A 22 9.67 -7.17 -14.52
CA VAL A 22 8.84 -8.31 -14.09
C VAL A 22 9.13 -8.67 -12.63
N VAL A 23 10.39 -8.65 -12.22
CA VAL A 23 10.83 -8.86 -10.84
C VAL A 23 10.30 -7.76 -9.92
N ARG A 24 10.27 -6.50 -10.39
CA ARG A 24 9.69 -5.36 -9.64
C ARG A 24 8.16 -5.37 -9.55
N LEU A 25 7.47 -5.93 -10.55
CA LEU A 25 6.02 -6.15 -10.48
C LEU A 25 5.66 -7.34 -9.58
N ASN A 26 6.62 -8.23 -9.33
CA ASN A 26 6.38 -9.42 -8.52
C ASN A 26 6.43 -9.08 -7.03
N GLN A 27 5.26 -8.88 -6.44
CA GLN A 27 5.11 -8.66 -4.99
C GLN A 27 5.68 -9.81 -4.16
N GLY A 28 5.68 -11.04 -4.70
CA GLY A 28 6.34 -12.18 -4.06
C GLY A 28 7.86 -12.00 -3.95
N TRP A 29 8.49 -11.31 -4.89
CA TRP A 29 9.92 -10.99 -4.82
C TRP A 29 10.21 -9.95 -3.73
N ILE A 30 9.38 -8.91 -3.60
CA ILE A 30 9.55 -7.89 -2.56
C ILE A 30 9.44 -8.55 -1.17
N ILE A 31 8.40 -9.36 -0.96
CA ILE A 31 8.18 -10.05 0.32
C ILE A 31 9.33 -11.03 0.61
N SER A 32 9.74 -11.84 -0.37
CA SER A 32 10.84 -12.80 -0.17
C SER A 32 12.17 -12.10 0.13
N ARG A 33 12.41 -10.95 -0.49
CA ARG A 33 13.58 -10.11 -0.21
C ARG A 33 13.55 -9.55 1.21
N ILE A 34 12.40 -9.06 1.67
CA ILE A 34 12.25 -8.60 3.06
C ILE A 34 12.53 -9.76 4.04
N MET A 35 12.01 -10.95 3.74
CA MET A 35 12.25 -12.14 4.56
C MET A 35 13.71 -12.60 4.57
N TYR A 36 14.46 -12.31 3.51
CA TYR A 36 15.90 -12.60 3.44
C TYR A 36 16.73 -11.55 4.20
N TYR A 37 16.35 -10.27 4.07
CA TYR A 37 17.12 -9.15 4.62
C TYR A 37 16.86 -8.93 6.12
N ILE A 38 15.63 -9.18 6.59
CA ILE A 38 15.25 -9.07 8.00
C ILE A 38 15.09 -10.48 8.59
N PRO A 39 15.73 -10.80 9.74
CA PRO A 39 16.55 -9.93 10.58
C PRO A 39 18.06 -9.98 10.28
N ALA A 40 18.47 -10.58 9.15
CA ALA A 40 19.88 -10.89 8.87
C ALA A 40 20.79 -9.65 8.80
N GLU A 41 20.31 -8.59 8.11
CA GLU A 41 21.08 -7.39 7.80
C GLU A 41 20.48 -6.12 8.43
N ALA A 42 19.19 -6.15 8.78
CA ALA A 42 18.51 -5.08 9.50
C ALA A 42 17.57 -5.63 10.57
N PRO A 43 17.40 -4.92 11.71
CA PRO A 43 16.50 -5.36 12.77
C PRO A 43 15.04 -5.27 12.35
N PHE A 44 14.17 -5.98 13.08
CA PHE A 44 12.73 -5.80 12.98
C PHE A 44 12.34 -4.34 13.31
N ALA A 45 11.24 -3.88 12.72
CA ALA A 45 10.69 -2.55 12.97
C ALA A 45 9.83 -2.49 14.26
N ASP A 46 9.52 -3.63 14.87
CA ASP A 46 8.86 -3.73 16.19
C ASP A 46 7.59 -2.87 16.37
N GLY A 47 6.81 -2.70 15.30
CA GLY A 47 5.55 -1.94 15.29
C GLY A 47 5.68 -0.46 14.96
N GLU A 48 6.88 0.04 14.66
CA GLU A 48 7.13 1.41 14.23
C GLU A 48 6.25 1.80 13.04
N THR A 49 6.18 0.94 12.01
CA THR A 49 5.41 1.30 10.80
C THR A 49 3.91 1.39 11.06
N VAL A 50 3.41 0.59 12.00
CA VAL A 50 2.00 0.61 12.45
C VAL A 50 1.70 1.91 13.19
N ASN A 51 2.57 2.30 14.11
CA ASN A 51 2.43 3.57 14.85
C ASN A 51 2.46 4.77 13.90
N ASP A 52 3.34 4.74 12.90
CA ASP A 52 3.41 5.77 11.88
C ASP A 52 2.15 5.83 11.03
N ALA A 53 1.58 4.69 10.66
CA ALA A 53 0.34 4.61 9.90
C ALA A 53 -0.85 5.16 10.66
N LEU A 54 -0.99 4.80 11.93
CA LEU A 54 -2.05 5.32 12.80
C LEU A 54 -1.92 6.83 12.98
N SER A 55 -0.71 7.30 13.27
CA SER A 55 -0.43 8.73 13.46
C SER A 55 -0.72 9.54 12.19
N ALA A 56 -0.30 9.03 11.03
CA ALA A 56 -0.51 9.69 9.73
C ALA A 56 -1.97 9.71 9.29
N THR A 57 -2.77 8.76 9.76
CA THR A 57 -4.19 8.64 9.41
C THR A 57 -5.08 9.54 10.27
N LEU A 58 -4.74 9.66 11.57
CA LEU A 58 -5.53 10.46 12.52
C LEU A 58 -5.24 11.96 12.44
N LEU A 59 -4.04 12.36 12.04
CA LEU A 59 -3.65 13.77 11.94
C LEU A 59 -3.82 14.30 10.51
N PRO A 60 -4.75 15.26 10.29
CA PRO A 60 -4.80 15.99 9.03
C PRO A 60 -3.43 16.60 8.71
N ARG A 61 -2.93 16.40 7.48
CA ARG A 61 -1.57 16.86 7.08
C ARG A 61 -1.32 18.35 7.29
N PHE A 62 -2.35 19.18 7.30
CA PHE A 62 -2.19 20.61 7.61
C PHE A 62 -1.80 20.88 9.07
N LEU A 63 -2.07 19.95 9.99
CA LEU A 63 -1.65 20.02 11.40
C LEU A 63 -0.26 19.43 11.64
N ASN A 64 0.32 18.73 10.67
CA ASN A 64 1.66 18.16 10.79
C ASN A 64 2.44 18.27 9.46
N PRO A 65 2.82 19.50 9.05
CA PRO A 65 3.58 19.72 7.82
C PRO A 65 5.03 19.24 7.91
N GLU A 66 5.59 19.08 9.12
CA GLU A 66 6.99 18.70 9.35
C GLU A 66 7.25 17.19 9.30
N LYS A 67 6.22 16.34 9.43
CA LYS A 67 6.43 14.89 9.40
C LYS A 67 6.79 14.46 7.98
N THR A 68 8.06 14.07 7.81
CA THR A 68 8.59 13.43 6.60
C THR A 68 7.67 12.26 6.21
N VAL A 69 7.47 12.05 4.92
CA VAL A 69 6.65 10.94 4.42
C VAL A 69 7.40 9.64 4.68
N VAL A 70 7.28 9.12 5.88
CA VAL A 70 7.72 7.77 6.23
C VAL A 70 6.71 6.82 5.59
N GLY A 71 7.14 6.00 4.65
CA GLY A 71 6.30 5.04 3.92
C GLY A 71 6.57 4.99 2.41
N GLY A 72 6.18 3.90 1.76
CA GLY A 72 6.54 3.68 0.37
C GLY A 72 8.03 3.44 0.22
N LYS A 73 8.69 4.38 -0.46
CA LYS A 73 10.12 4.27 -0.81
C LYS A 73 10.97 4.00 0.41
N GLU A 74 10.81 4.77 1.49
CA GLU A 74 11.65 4.63 2.68
C GLU A 74 11.54 3.24 3.34
N TYR A 75 10.32 2.71 3.49
CA TYR A 75 10.12 1.35 4.00
C TYR A 75 10.64 0.28 3.05
N PHE A 76 10.41 0.45 1.76
CA PHE A 76 10.95 -0.46 0.76
C PHE A 76 12.48 -0.52 0.85
N GLU A 77 13.16 0.63 0.83
CA GLU A 77 14.63 0.68 0.88
C GLU A 77 15.15 0.13 2.21
N ARG A 78 14.53 0.50 3.34
CA ARG A 78 14.88 0.00 4.68
C ARG A 78 14.72 -1.52 4.81
N PHE A 79 13.65 -2.10 4.26
CA PHE A 79 13.33 -3.51 4.48
C PHE A 79 13.90 -4.44 3.42
N THR A 80 14.29 -3.92 2.26
CA THR A 80 14.89 -4.73 1.17
C THR A 80 16.39 -4.52 1.02
N GLY A 81 16.92 -3.42 1.55
CA GLY A 81 18.31 -3.00 1.36
C GLY A 81 18.62 -2.48 -0.06
N PHE A 82 17.61 -2.24 -0.90
CA PHE A 82 17.79 -1.68 -2.24
C PHE A 82 17.52 -0.19 -2.25
N THR A 83 18.38 0.58 -2.91
CA THR A 83 18.14 2.00 -3.16
C THR A 83 17.38 2.19 -4.48
N LEU A 84 16.24 2.85 -4.41
CA LEU A 84 15.44 3.22 -5.56
C LEU A 84 15.92 4.56 -6.14
N LEU A 85 15.79 4.71 -7.45
CA LEU A 85 15.96 5.99 -8.13
C LEU A 85 15.03 7.06 -7.53
N SER A 86 15.42 8.34 -7.61
CA SER A 86 14.67 9.45 -7.01
C SER A 86 13.24 9.59 -7.53
N SER A 87 12.97 9.16 -8.76
CA SER A 87 11.66 9.20 -9.40
C SER A 87 10.77 7.97 -9.13
N THR A 88 11.29 6.94 -8.45
CA THR A 88 10.59 5.66 -8.26
C THR A 88 10.21 5.47 -6.80
N SER A 89 8.96 5.07 -6.55
CA SER A 89 8.49 4.71 -5.21
C SER A 89 7.73 3.38 -5.27
N MET A 90 8.26 2.37 -4.58
CA MET A 90 7.60 1.08 -4.36
C MET A 90 7.14 0.98 -2.91
N GLY A 91 6.13 0.16 -2.64
CA GLY A 91 5.75 -0.22 -1.28
C GLY A 91 6.43 -1.52 -0.86
N ALA A 92 6.58 -1.70 0.45
CA ALA A 92 7.00 -2.95 1.09
C ALA A 92 5.88 -4.01 1.13
N SER A 93 4.64 -3.67 0.74
CA SER A 93 3.43 -4.51 0.88
C SER A 93 3.00 -4.69 2.33
N LEU A 94 1.69 -4.81 2.56
CA LEU A 94 1.12 -5.05 3.87
C LEU A 94 1.64 -6.34 4.53
N LEU A 95 1.83 -7.41 3.75
CA LEU A 95 2.41 -8.66 4.25
C LEU A 95 3.90 -8.51 4.56
N GLY A 96 4.64 -7.82 3.68
CA GLY A 96 6.07 -7.55 3.88
C GLY A 96 6.31 -6.67 5.10
N GLU A 97 5.51 -5.63 5.32
CA GLU A 97 5.51 -4.85 6.55
C GLU A 97 5.19 -5.70 7.78
N GLY A 98 4.18 -6.57 7.71
CA GLY A 98 3.84 -7.47 8.81
C GLY A 98 5.02 -8.35 9.23
N TYR A 99 5.77 -8.87 8.25
CA TYR A 99 6.99 -9.62 8.50
C TYR A 99 8.12 -8.74 9.03
N ALA A 100 8.35 -7.57 8.41
CA ALA A 100 9.39 -6.64 8.82
C ALA A 100 9.21 -6.13 10.25
N ASN A 101 7.97 -6.06 10.75
CA ASN A 101 7.69 -5.66 12.14
C ASN A 101 7.74 -6.82 13.12
N TYR A 102 7.23 -8.00 12.76
CA TYR A 102 6.90 -9.04 13.74
C TYR A 102 7.38 -10.45 13.38
N GLY A 103 8.16 -10.60 12.30
CA GLY A 103 8.62 -11.89 11.79
C GLY A 103 7.48 -12.79 11.30
N TYR A 104 7.78 -14.08 11.09
CA TYR A 104 6.87 -15.02 10.43
C TYR A 104 5.53 -15.18 11.16
N TYR A 105 5.54 -15.55 12.44
CA TYR A 105 4.31 -15.77 13.22
C TYR A 105 3.56 -14.47 13.48
N GLY A 106 4.30 -13.38 13.74
CA GLY A 106 3.71 -12.08 13.96
C GLY A 106 3.05 -11.51 12.69
N ALA A 107 3.61 -11.75 11.50
CA ALA A 107 2.99 -11.37 10.23
C ALA A 107 1.64 -12.05 9.99
N ILE A 108 1.49 -13.32 10.38
CA ILE A 108 0.21 -14.05 10.30
C ILE A 108 -0.83 -13.38 11.20
N ILE A 109 -0.46 -13.10 12.45
CA ILE A 109 -1.33 -12.42 13.42
C ILE A 109 -1.69 -11.02 12.93
N PHE A 110 -0.71 -10.28 12.41
CA PHE A 110 -0.90 -8.96 11.83
C PHE A 110 -1.92 -9.00 10.68
N MET A 111 -1.75 -9.91 9.71
CA MET A 111 -2.67 -10.06 8.58
C MET A 111 -4.08 -10.49 9.01
N PHE A 112 -4.19 -11.29 10.08
CA PHE A 112 -5.49 -11.62 10.67
C PHE A 112 -6.21 -10.37 11.20
N PHE A 113 -5.51 -9.49 11.94
CA PHE A 113 -6.08 -8.24 12.43
C PHE A 113 -6.40 -7.26 11.31
N ILE A 114 -5.58 -7.18 10.26
CA ILE A 114 -5.87 -6.44 9.04
C ILE A 114 -7.18 -6.95 8.38
N GLY A 115 -7.36 -8.27 8.29
CA GLY A 115 -8.59 -8.87 7.76
C GLY A 115 -9.82 -8.49 8.58
N ILE A 116 -9.71 -8.52 9.92
CA ILE A 116 -10.76 -8.05 10.82
C ILE A 116 -11.06 -6.56 10.57
N PHE A 117 -10.03 -5.73 10.44
CA PHE A 117 -10.18 -4.30 10.17
C PHE A 117 -10.94 -4.04 8.87
N PHE A 118 -10.58 -4.71 7.77
CA PHE A 118 -11.30 -4.57 6.50
C PHE A 118 -12.74 -5.09 6.57
N ARG A 119 -12.97 -6.20 7.27
CA ARG A 119 -14.34 -6.70 7.53
C ARG A 119 -15.18 -5.67 8.29
N LEU A 120 -14.62 -5.03 9.32
CA LEU A 120 -15.31 -3.99 10.08
C LEU A 120 -15.64 -2.78 9.20
N ALA A 121 -14.68 -2.32 8.40
CA ALA A 121 -14.90 -1.21 7.46
C ALA A 121 -16.00 -1.53 6.44
N LEU A 122 -15.98 -2.73 5.84
CA LEU A 122 -17.02 -3.19 4.92
C LEU A 122 -18.39 -3.25 5.59
N ASN A 123 -18.47 -3.83 6.79
CA ASN A 123 -19.74 -3.93 7.54
C ASN A 123 -20.33 -2.56 7.87
N ILE A 124 -19.51 -1.58 8.22
CA ILE A 124 -19.95 -0.20 8.46
C ILE A 124 -20.56 0.38 7.18
N ILE A 125 -19.88 0.22 6.04
CA ILE A 125 -20.36 0.71 4.75
C ILE A 125 -21.68 0.04 4.36
N TYR A 126 -21.79 -1.29 4.49
CA TYR A 126 -23.03 -1.99 4.18
C TYR A 126 -24.21 -1.54 5.06
N ARG A 127 -23.99 -1.35 6.36
CA ARG A 127 -25.02 -0.84 7.27
C ARG A 127 -25.49 0.57 6.91
N ILE A 128 -24.59 1.43 6.42
CA ILE A 128 -24.96 2.76 5.92
C ILE A 128 -25.67 2.66 4.57
N ALA A 129 -25.26 1.71 3.73
CA ALA A 129 -25.86 1.46 2.43
C ALA A 129 -27.31 0.99 2.51
N ASP A 130 -27.74 0.34 3.61
CA ASP A 130 -29.16 0.03 3.85
C ASP A 130 -30.05 1.29 3.80
N LYS A 131 -29.50 2.44 4.21
CA LYS A 131 -30.18 3.74 4.13
C LYS A 131 -29.86 4.50 2.84
N TYR A 132 -28.65 4.34 2.31
CA TYR A 132 -28.14 5.02 1.12
C TYR A 132 -27.62 4.00 0.10
N PRO A 133 -28.48 3.32 -0.68
CA PRO A 133 -28.08 2.16 -1.51
C PRO A 133 -27.00 2.48 -2.54
N THR A 134 -26.95 3.73 -3.01
CA THR A 134 -25.93 4.24 -3.93
C THR A 134 -24.51 4.17 -3.35
N LEU A 135 -24.34 4.03 -2.03
CA LEU A 135 -23.05 3.95 -1.35
C LEU A 135 -22.22 2.74 -1.81
N ILE A 136 -22.88 1.65 -2.19
CA ILE A 136 -22.22 0.42 -2.69
C ILE A 136 -21.40 0.72 -3.96
N LEU A 137 -21.86 1.66 -4.80
CA LEU A 137 -21.16 2.05 -6.03
C LEU A 137 -19.82 2.74 -5.76
N TRP A 138 -19.64 3.29 -4.56
CA TRP A 138 -18.40 3.94 -4.13
C TRP A 138 -17.40 2.97 -3.52
N LEU A 139 -17.79 1.71 -3.28
CA LEU A 139 -16.92 0.72 -2.65
C LEU A 139 -15.59 0.51 -3.41
N PRO A 140 -15.55 0.41 -4.76
CA PRO A 140 -14.29 0.31 -5.50
C PRO A 140 -13.37 1.53 -5.30
N LEU A 141 -13.94 2.73 -5.16
CA LEU A 141 -13.17 3.95 -4.90
C LEU A 141 -12.58 3.93 -3.48
N ILE A 142 -13.40 3.57 -2.49
CA ILE A 142 -13.01 3.52 -1.08
C ILE A 142 -11.92 2.46 -0.84
N PHE A 143 -12.06 1.29 -1.48
CA PHE A 143 -11.14 0.15 -1.32
C PHE A 143 -10.02 0.08 -2.36
N LEU A 144 -9.85 1.12 -3.19
CA LEU A 144 -8.90 1.08 -4.32
C LEU A 144 -7.47 0.69 -3.90
N GLN A 145 -6.96 1.23 -2.79
CA GLN A 145 -5.62 0.88 -2.28
C GLN A 145 -5.62 -0.40 -1.43
N VAL A 146 -6.77 -0.80 -0.87
CA VAL A 146 -6.89 -2.03 -0.08
C VAL A 146 -6.73 -3.27 -0.96
N VAL A 147 -7.26 -3.23 -2.19
CA VAL A 147 -7.18 -4.35 -3.15
C VAL A 147 -5.77 -4.51 -3.72
N LYS A 148 -4.95 -3.46 -3.67
CA LYS A 148 -3.58 -3.50 -4.18
C LYS A 148 -2.64 -4.14 -3.17
N ALA A 149 -2.17 -5.34 -3.48
CA ALA A 149 -1.23 -6.08 -2.63
C ALA A 149 0.10 -5.33 -2.39
N GLU A 150 0.50 -4.45 -3.30
CA GLU A 150 1.74 -3.65 -3.22
C GLU A 150 1.68 -2.49 -2.22
N SER A 151 0.49 -2.19 -1.67
CA SER A 151 0.29 -1.01 -0.84
C SER A 151 0.68 -1.25 0.61
N ASP A 152 1.45 -0.30 1.12
CA ASP A 152 1.85 -0.18 2.52
C ASP A 152 0.70 0.21 3.43
N LEU A 153 0.80 -0.13 4.72
CA LEU A 153 -0.24 0.14 5.72
C LEU A 153 -0.61 1.63 5.75
N ILE A 154 0.40 2.51 5.69
CA ILE A 154 0.24 3.96 5.67
C ILE A 154 -0.60 4.40 4.46
N ARG A 155 -0.34 3.86 3.28
CA ARG A 155 -1.05 4.22 2.04
C ARG A 155 -2.49 3.71 2.08
N VAL A 156 -2.68 2.48 2.54
CA VAL A 156 -4.00 1.86 2.70
C VAL A 156 -4.88 2.67 3.63
N LEU A 157 -4.42 2.96 4.86
CA LEU A 157 -5.21 3.69 5.85
C LEU A 157 -5.50 5.13 5.40
N ASN A 158 -4.50 5.84 4.88
CA ASN A 158 -4.69 7.20 4.38
C ASN A 158 -5.71 7.27 3.25
N HIS A 159 -5.63 6.35 2.28
CA HIS A 159 -6.57 6.33 1.17
C HIS A 159 -7.98 5.98 1.64
N LEU A 160 -8.12 4.95 2.47
CA LEU A 160 -9.40 4.53 3.00
C LEU A 160 -10.13 5.68 3.71
N VAL A 161 -9.42 6.42 4.58
CA VAL A 161 -9.98 7.57 5.29
C VAL A 161 -10.31 8.72 4.33
N LYS A 162 -9.40 9.09 3.43
CA LYS A 162 -9.62 10.22 2.51
C LYS A 162 -10.73 9.95 1.51
N ALA A 163 -10.79 8.75 0.94
CA ALA A 163 -11.85 8.34 0.04
C ALA A 163 -13.20 8.30 0.77
N SER A 164 -13.25 7.78 2.00
CA SER A 164 -14.47 7.77 2.81
C SER A 164 -14.94 9.19 3.14
N LEU A 165 -14.02 10.10 3.50
CA LEU A 165 -14.32 11.52 3.75
C LEU A 165 -14.84 12.21 2.49
N LEU A 166 -14.22 11.97 1.33
CA LEU A 166 -14.68 12.52 0.05
C LEU A 166 -16.11 12.08 -0.25
N VAL A 167 -16.40 10.77 -0.14
CA VAL A 167 -17.74 10.24 -0.34
C VAL A 167 -18.72 10.87 0.65
N PHE A 168 -18.36 10.92 1.92
CA PHE A 168 -19.17 11.60 2.95
C PHE A 168 -19.49 13.06 2.57
N LEU A 169 -18.49 13.83 2.12
CA LEU A 169 -18.67 15.22 1.70
C LEU A 169 -19.60 15.34 0.48
N ILE A 170 -19.52 14.41 -0.47
CA ILE A 170 -20.44 14.35 -1.62
C ILE A 170 -21.88 14.13 -1.13
N TYR A 171 -22.12 13.14 -0.27
CA TYR A 171 -23.46 12.91 0.29
C TYR A 171 -23.96 14.11 1.11
N TRP A 172 -23.09 14.70 1.92
CA TRP A 172 -23.41 15.90 2.70
C TRP A 172 -23.80 17.08 1.80
N PHE A 173 -23.04 17.32 0.72
CA PHE A 173 -23.32 18.38 -0.25
C PHE A 173 -24.63 18.13 -1.01
N CYS A 174 -24.84 16.90 -1.50
CA CYS A 174 -26.07 16.50 -2.19
C CYS A 174 -27.32 16.69 -1.31
N TYR A 175 -27.24 16.26 -0.04
CA TYR A 175 -28.36 16.36 0.89
C TYR A 175 -28.60 17.81 1.34
N LYS A 176 -27.55 18.54 1.72
CA LYS A 176 -27.68 19.86 2.36
C LYS A 176 -27.84 20.99 1.35
N VAL A 177 -27.13 20.96 0.23
CA VAL A 177 -27.12 22.04 -0.77
C VAL A 177 -28.14 21.77 -1.88
N MET A 178 -28.09 20.57 -2.48
CA MET A 178 -28.95 20.24 -3.62
C MET A 178 -30.32 19.66 -3.22
N ARG A 179 -30.53 19.35 -1.93
CA ARG A 179 -31.77 18.73 -1.40
C ARG A 179 -32.15 17.42 -2.10
N TRP A 180 -31.18 16.71 -2.66
CA TRP A 180 -31.44 15.41 -3.28
C TRP A 180 -31.65 14.33 -2.22
N ARG A 181 -32.66 13.48 -2.47
CA ARG A 181 -32.92 12.26 -1.69
C ARG A 181 -32.33 11.06 -2.45
N ILE A 182 -31.02 10.87 -2.30
CA ILE A 182 -30.23 9.72 -2.80
C ILE A 182 -29.61 8.97 -1.64
#